data_AF-A0A4Q5GLI5-F1
#
_entry.id   AF-A0A4Q5GLI5-F1
#
_cell.length_a   1.000
_cell.length_b   1.000
_cell.length_c   1.000
_cell.angle_alpha   90.00
_cell.angle_beta   90.00
_cell.angle_gamma   90.00
#
_symmetry.space_group_name_H-M   'P 1'
#
loop_
_entity.id
_entity.type
_entity.pdbx_description
1 polymer ?
#
loop_
_entity_poly.entity_id
_entity_poly.type
_entity_poly.pdbx_seq_one_letter_code
_entity_poly.pdbx_strand_id
1 'polypeptide(L)'
;MISLKQSWNFVTVHKKLFMILGLFALTFIVVPEIANAQTGSIKISSLSDVEAKAEEGSNTILNIAKYVLGAVLGVALIFVIYALATNQPHAKEYLLGWIIAVAVIMVAFLII
;
A
#
# COMPACT_ATOMS: atom_id res chain seq x y z
N MET A 1 -35.97 26.60 7.94
CA MET A 1 -34.69 26.56 7.18
C MET A 1 -33.47 26.36 8.10
N ILE A 2 -33.56 25.49 9.12
CA ILE A 2 -32.48 25.30 10.14
C ILE A 2 -31.89 23.88 10.08
N SER A 3 -32.64 22.87 9.63
CA SER A 3 -32.18 21.48 9.62
C SER A 3 -31.05 21.18 8.62
N LEU A 4 -30.94 21.94 7.53
CA LEU A 4 -29.90 21.74 6.52
C LEU A 4 -28.52 22.26 6.96
N LYS A 5 -28.42 23.22 7.89
CA LYS A 5 -27.11 23.74 8.33
C LYS A 5 -26.41 22.80 9.31
N GLN A 6 -27.18 22.02 10.07
CA GLN A 6 -26.67 21.10 11.08
C GLN A 6 -26.11 19.80 10.46
N SER A 7 -26.71 19.31 9.37
CA SER A 7 -26.25 18.09 8.68
C SER A 7 -24.88 18.28 7.99
N TRP A 8 -24.61 19.47 7.42
CA TRP A 8 -23.33 19.79 6.80
C TRP A 8 -22.18 19.88 7.82
N ASN A 9 -22.45 20.39 9.02
CA ASN A 9 -21.48 20.37 10.13
C ASN A 9 -21.22 18.94 10.60
N PHE A 10 -22.25 18.08 10.69
CA PHE A 10 -22.08 16.69 11.10
C PHE A 10 -21.20 15.89 10.13
N VAL A 11 -21.46 15.99 8.82
CA VAL A 11 -20.68 15.29 7.78
C VAL A 11 -19.23 15.80 7.73
N THR A 12 -19.04 17.12 7.86
CA THR A 12 -17.69 17.72 7.86
C THR A 12 -16.89 17.30 9.10
N VAL A 13 -17.53 17.27 10.27
CA VAL A 13 -16.90 16.83 11.53
C VAL A 13 -16.59 15.33 11.48
N HIS A 14 -17.49 14.49 10.95
CA HIS A 14 -17.25 13.05 10.80
C HIS A 14 -16.09 12.77 9.85
N LYS A 15 -16.03 13.49 8.72
CA LYS A 15 -14.93 13.34 7.76
C LYS A 15 -13.58 13.71 8.37
N LYS A 16 -13.52 14.79 9.16
CA LYS A 16 -12.30 15.18 9.89
C LYS A 16 -11.94 14.17 10.99
N LEU A 17 -12.94 13.66 11.71
CA LEU A 17 -12.75 12.68 12.77
C LEU A 17 -12.21 11.35 12.22
N PHE A 18 -12.78 10.86 11.10
CA PHE A 18 -12.29 9.67 10.40
C PHE A 18 -10.87 9.86 9.87
N MET A 19 -10.53 11.05 9.35
CA MET A 19 -9.18 11.36 8.87
C MET A 19 -8.15 11.36 10.02
N ILE A 20 -8.49 11.94 11.16
CA ILE A 20 -7.61 11.98 12.34
C ILE A 20 -7.44 10.58 12.94
N LEU A 21 -8.53 9.82 13.07
CA LEU A 21 -8.49 8.42 13.53
C LEU A 21 -7.71 7.52 12.57
N GLY A 22 -7.85 7.72 11.27
CA GLY A 22 -7.07 7.01 10.25
C GLY A 22 -5.58 7.33 10.34
N LEU A 23 -5.22 8.60 10.54
CA LEU A 23 -3.83 9.02 10.72
C LEU A 23 -3.24 8.47 12.03
N PHE A 24 -4.04 8.43 13.10
CA PHE A 24 -3.65 7.83 14.38
C PHE A 24 -3.51 6.31 14.29
N ALA A 25 -4.38 5.60 13.57
CA ALA A 25 -4.23 4.17 13.32
C ALA A 25 -2.96 3.86 12.50
N LEU A 26 -2.60 4.74 11.56
CA LEU A 26 -1.34 4.65 10.80
C LEU A 26 -0.11 4.72 11.70
N THR A 27 -0.13 5.49 12.80
CA THR A 27 1.01 5.52 13.73
C THR A 27 1.18 4.21 14.49
N PHE A 28 0.11 3.47 14.81
CA PHE A 28 0.23 2.12 15.43
C PHE A 28 0.80 1.07 14.50
N ILE A 29 0.72 1.26 13.18
CA ILE A 29 1.34 0.36 12.19
C ILE A 29 2.83 0.69 12.05
N VAL A 30 3.17 1.99 12.02
CA VAL A 30 4.55 2.45 11.78
C VAL A 30 5.43 2.42 13.04
N VAL A 31 4.90 2.76 14.22
CA VAL A 31 5.66 2.85 15.49
C VAL A 31 6.30 1.53 15.97
N PRO A 32 5.65 0.36 15.92
CA PRO A 32 6.30 -0.89 16.35
C PRO A 32 7.47 -1.28 15.43
N GLU A 33 7.43 -0.90 14.15
CA GLU A 33 8.51 -1.17 13.18
C GLU A 33 9.79 -0.39 13.53
N ILE A 34 9.65 0.88 13.94
CA ILE A 34 10.77 1.73 14.41
C ILE A 34 11.29 1.32 15.80
N ALA A 35 10.40 0.95 16.72
CA ALA A 35 10.81 0.55 18.07
C ALA A 35 11.57 -0.78 18.09
N ASN A 36 11.18 -1.74 17.24
CA ASN A 36 11.89 -3.01 17.06
C ASN A 36 13.24 -2.83 16.33
N ALA A 37 13.33 -1.85 15.42
CA ALA A 37 14.59 -1.52 14.75
C ALA A 37 15.63 -0.86 15.69
N GLN A 38 15.19 -0.19 16.76
CA GLN A 38 16.06 0.63 17.61
C GLN A 38 16.52 -0.05 18.92
N THR A 39 15.87 -1.14 19.34
CA THR A 39 16.21 -1.84 20.61
C THR A 39 17.19 -3.00 20.47
N GLY A 40 17.42 -3.49 19.25
CA GLY A 40 18.46 -4.49 18.97
C GLY A 40 19.79 -3.79 18.72
N SER A 41 20.48 -3.37 19.79
CA SER A 41 21.86 -2.84 19.71
C SER A 41 22.66 -3.62 18.67
N ILE A 42 23.06 -2.97 17.56
CA ILE A 42 23.91 -3.61 16.57
C ILE A 42 25.30 -3.73 17.19
N LYS A 43 25.52 -4.81 17.96
CA LYS A 43 26.85 -5.25 18.38
C LYS A 43 27.52 -5.84 17.14
N ILE A 44 28.17 -5.00 16.34
CA ILE A 44 28.97 -5.45 15.19
C ILE A 44 30.23 -6.11 15.77
N SER A 45 30.23 -7.44 15.83
CA SER A 45 31.41 -8.22 16.21
C SER A 45 32.18 -8.71 14.98
N SER A 46 31.56 -8.73 13.79
CA SER A 46 32.19 -9.13 12.53
C SER A 46 31.41 -8.64 11.28
N LEU A 47 32.08 -8.53 10.13
CA LEU A 47 31.47 -8.14 8.84
C LEU A 47 30.33 -9.09 8.41
N SER A 48 30.42 -10.37 8.78
CA SER A 48 29.40 -11.39 8.50
C SER A 48 28.07 -11.14 9.20
N ASP A 49 28.08 -10.54 10.40
CA ASP A 49 26.84 -10.18 11.10
C ASP A 49 26.13 -9.01 10.42
N VAL A 50 26.89 -8.11 9.76
CA VAL A 50 26.34 -6.99 8.99
C VAL A 50 25.74 -7.49 7.68
N GLU A 51 26.42 -8.41 7.00
CA GLU A 51 25.94 -9.03 5.76
C GLU A 51 24.63 -9.81 5.99
N ALA A 52 24.56 -10.64 7.04
CA ALA A 52 23.37 -11.40 7.37
C ALA A 52 22.16 -10.48 7.71
N LYS A 53 22.39 -9.37 8.43
CA LYS A 53 21.34 -8.39 8.74
C LYS A 53 20.90 -7.59 7.52
N ALA A 54 21.81 -7.32 6.59
CA ALA A 54 21.49 -6.68 5.32
C ALA A 54 20.66 -7.60 4.41
N GLU A 55 20.98 -8.90 4.40
CA GLU A 55 20.21 -9.92 3.67
C GLU A 55 18.80 -10.08 4.26
N GLU A 56 18.68 -10.14 5.58
CA GLU A 56 17.38 -10.20 6.28
C GLU A 56 16.53 -8.94 6.03
N GLY A 57 17.15 -7.76 6.06
CA GLY A 57 16.50 -6.49 5.70
C GLY A 57 16.04 -6.45 4.24
N SER A 58 16.87 -6.90 3.31
CA SER A 58 16.54 -6.99 1.88
C SER A 58 15.34 -7.91 1.64
N ASN A 59 15.32 -9.09 2.27
CA ASN A 59 14.22 -10.05 2.16
C ASN A 59 12.90 -9.49 2.74
N THR A 60 12.97 -8.72 3.83
CA THR A 60 11.81 -8.06 4.42
C THR A 60 11.23 -6.99 3.48
N ILE A 61 12.09 -6.13 2.93
CA ILE A 61 11.68 -5.08 1.99
C ILE A 61 11.10 -5.69 0.71
N LEU A 62 11.69 -6.77 0.19
CA LEU A 62 11.20 -7.48 -0.98
C LEU A 62 9.78 -8.03 -0.75
N ASN A 63 9.52 -8.61 0.42
CA ASN A 63 8.20 -9.11 0.77
C ASN A 63 7.16 -7.98 0.84
N ILE A 64 7.48 -6.88 1.51
CA ILE A 64 6.59 -5.71 1.58
C ILE A 64 6.30 -5.16 0.18
N ALA A 65 7.32 -5.04 -0.66
CA ALA A 65 7.18 -4.56 -2.03
C ALA A 65 6.23 -5.44 -2.86
N LYS A 66 6.31 -6.77 -2.72
CA LYS A 66 5.40 -7.72 -3.39
C LYS A 66 3.94 -7.46 -3.00
N TYR A 67 3.65 -7.24 -1.72
CA TYR A 67 2.30 -6.95 -1.25
C TYR A 67 1.79 -5.58 -1.73
N VAL A 68 2.64 -4.55 -1.69
CA VAL A 68 2.28 -3.21 -2.16
C VAL A 68 1.97 -3.22 -3.65
N LEU A 69 2.79 -3.89 -4.46
CA LEU A 69 2.57 -4.03 -5.90
C LEU A 69 1.24 -4.76 -6.20
N GLY A 70 0.92 -5.80 -5.43
CA GLY A 70 -0.37 -6.49 -5.52
C GLY A 70 -1.56 -5.58 -5.18
N ALA A 71 -1.44 -4.77 -4.12
CA ALA A 71 -2.48 -3.82 -3.75
C ALA A 71 -2.72 -2.76 -4.83
N VAL A 72 -1.66 -2.22 -5.44
CA VAL A 72 -1.75 -1.26 -6.55
C VAL A 72 -2.44 -1.88 -7.77
N LEU A 73 -2.09 -3.11 -8.13
CA LEU A 73 -2.78 -3.86 -9.19
C LEU A 73 -4.26 -4.09 -8.91
N GLY A 74 -4.61 -4.39 -7.66
CA GLY A 74 -6.00 -4.57 -7.22
C GLY A 74 -6.82 -3.29 -7.35
N VAL A 75 -6.27 -2.15 -6.93
CA VAL A 75 -6.93 -0.84 -7.10
C VAL A 75 -7.08 -0.47 -8.58
N ALA A 76 -6.06 -0.72 -9.39
CA ALA A 76 -6.12 -0.49 -10.83
C ALA A 76 -7.22 -1.33 -11.51
N LEU A 77 -7.46 -2.56 -11.03
CA LEU A 77 -8.52 -3.41 -11.56
C LEU A 77 -9.92 -2.81 -11.38
N ILE A 78 -10.18 -2.11 -10.27
CA ILE A 78 -11.46 -1.42 -10.03
C ILE A 78 -11.74 -0.40 -11.13
N PHE A 79 -10.71 0.36 -11.54
CA PHE A 79 -10.82 1.33 -12.63
C PHE A 79 -11.10 0.65 -13.98
N VAL A 80 -10.41 -0.46 -14.27
CA VAL A 80 -10.61 -1.24 -15.50
C VAL A 80 -12.05 -1.78 -15.57
N ILE A 81 -12.56 -2.34 -14.47
CA ILE A 81 -13.94 -2.84 -14.39
C ILE A 81 -14.93 -1.70 -14.57
N TYR A 82 -14.71 -0.54 -13.94
CA TYR A 82 -15.57 0.63 -14.12
C TYR A 82 -15.61 1.10 -15.58
N ALA A 83 -14.46 1.16 -16.25
CA ALA A 83 -14.38 1.54 -17.66
C ALA A 83 -15.12 0.55 -18.57
N LEU A 84 -15.03 -0.75 -18.28
CA LEU A 84 -15.77 -1.79 -19.00
C LEU A 84 -17.28 -1.70 -18.74
N ALA A 85 -17.69 -1.55 -17.48
CA ALA A 85 -19.10 -1.47 -17.09
C ALA A 85 -19.81 -0.21 -17.64
N THR A 86 -19.06 0.89 -17.81
CA THR A 86 -19.58 2.14 -18.37
C THR A 86 -19.36 2.28 -19.88
N ASN A 87 -18.89 1.22 -20.56
CA ASN A 87 -18.62 1.20 -22.01
C ASN A 87 -17.75 2.37 -22.50
N GLN A 88 -16.70 2.71 -21.75
CA GLN A 88 -15.75 3.74 -22.17
C GLN A 88 -15.10 3.37 -23.52
N PRO A 89 -14.82 4.33 -24.42
CA PRO A 89 -14.31 4.07 -25.77
C PRO A 89 -13.05 3.19 -25.83
N HIS A 90 -12.21 3.26 -24.79
CA HIS A 90 -10.93 2.53 -24.70
C HIS A 90 -10.92 1.44 -23.62
N ALA A 91 -12.08 0.98 -23.15
CA ALA A 91 -12.15 0.03 -22.03
C ALA A 91 -11.41 -1.30 -22.30
N LYS A 92 -11.41 -1.77 -23.54
CA LYS A 92 -10.70 -2.98 -23.96
C LYS A 92 -9.18 -2.82 -23.93
N GLU A 93 -8.68 -1.62 -24.21
CA GLU A 93 -7.25 -1.29 -24.14
C GLU A 93 -6.78 -1.21 -22.68
N TYR A 94 -7.60 -0.66 -21.79
CA TYR A 94 -7.32 -0.65 -20.35
C TYR A 94 -7.27 -2.07 -19.76
N LEU A 95 -8.17 -2.95 -20.22
CA LEU A 95 -8.15 -4.37 -19.84
C LEU A 95 -6.88 -5.06 -20.34
N LEU A 96 -6.51 -4.84 -21.61
CA LEU A 96 -5.29 -5.40 -22.19
C LEU A 96 -4.05 -4.90 -21.45
N GLY A 97 -3.98 -3.60 -21.16
CA GLY A 97 -2.90 -2.98 -20.40
C GLY A 97 -2.77 -3.56 -18.99
N TRP A 98 -3.90 -3.80 -18.30
CA TRP A 98 -3.89 -4.44 -16.99
C TRP A 98 -3.39 -5.89 -17.04
N ILE A 99 -3.82 -6.67 -18.03
CA ILE A 99 -3.35 -8.06 -18.23
C ILE A 99 -1.83 -8.08 -18.48
N ILE A 100 -1.32 -7.19 -19.32
CA ILE A 100 0.12 -7.08 -19.59
C ILE A 100 0.88 -6.69 -18.31
N ALA A 101 0.37 -5.72 -17.54
CA ALA A 101 0.98 -5.32 -16.27
C ALA A 101 1.07 -6.49 -15.28
N VAL A 102 0.01 -7.29 -15.15
CA VAL A 102 0.02 -8.51 -14.32
C VAL A 102 1.06 -9.51 -14.81
N ALA A 103 1.12 -9.77 -16.12
CA ALA A 103 2.08 -10.71 -16.70
C ALA A 103 3.54 -10.29 -16.44
N VAL A 104 3.85 -9.00 -16.62
CA VAL A 104 5.20 -8.45 -16.37
C VAL A 104 5.58 -8.60 -14.89
N ILE A 105 4.67 -8.26 -13.98
CA ILE A 105 4.92 -8.37 -12.53
C ILE A 105 5.12 -9.84 -12.11
N MET A 106 4.33 -10.76 -12.67
CA MET A 106 4.49 -12.20 -12.42
C MET A 106 5.86 -12.71 -12.87
N VAL A 107 6.33 -12.32 -14.07
CA VAL A 107 7.66 -12.70 -14.56
C VAL A 107 8.77 -12.08 -13.70
N ALA A 108 8.62 -10.81 -13.32
CA ALA A 108 9.61 -10.13 -12.48
C ALA A 108 9.79 -10.81 -11.12
N PHE A 109 8.71 -11.31 -10.50
CA PHE A 109 8.78 -12.04 -9.23
C PHE A 109 9.28 -13.48 -9.35
N LEU A 110 9.35 -14.07 -10.54
CA LEU A 110 9.91 -15.40 -10.75
C LEU A 110 11.43 -15.38 -10.94
N ILE A 111 11.99 -14.25 -11.35
CA ILE A 111 13.42 -14.09 -11.61
C ILE A 111 14.22 -13.74 -10.33
N ILE A 112 13.55 -13.11 -9.36
CA ILE A 112 14.12 -12.63 -8.08
C ILE A 112 13.77 -13.61 -6.97
#